data_AF-A0A0G1EXL5-F1
#
_entry.id   AF-A0A0G1EXL5-F1
#
_cell.length_a   1.000
_cell.length_b   1.000
_cell.length_c   1.000
_cell.angle_alpha   90.00
_cell.angle_beta   90.00
_cell.angle_gamma   90.00
#
_symmetry.space_group_name_H-M   'P 1'
#
loop_
_entity.id
_entity.type
_entity.pdbx_description
1 polymer ?
#
loop_
_entity_poly.entity_id
_entity_poly.type
_entity_poly.pdbx_seq_one_letter_code
_entity_poly.pdbx_strand_id
1 'polypeptide(L)'
;MRRKTFDFSRVAPGRNKWGRVRQESEKITMTIKEVRGSGINDTYEVELIVNDFDVATSFFEACDIPAKAFQENMREVWVRDGVEATIDTWPGLNPFVEIEGANEKIVREISSELGFDFEKAVFGSIDLVYEKELGIPAETIVRLPEITFSNPPKKNAA
;
A
#
# COMPACT_ATOMS: atom_id res chain seq x y z
N MET A 1 -6.75 5.87 8.40
CA MET A 1 -5.92 6.56 7.38
C MET A 1 -6.66 6.57 6.05
N ARG A 2 -6.48 7.61 5.24
CA ARG A 2 -7.00 7.69 3.87
C ARG A 2 -5.88 7.95 2.87
N ARG A 3 -6.00 7.43 1.66
CA ARG A 3 -5.04 7.64 0.57
C ARG A 3 -5.74 7.75 -0.78
N LYS A 4 -5.14 8.53 -1.68
CA LYS A 4 -5.50 8.57 -3.09
C LYS A 4 -4.26 8.23 -3.92
N THR A 5 -4.40 7.31 -4.88
CA THR A 5 -3.33 6.96 -5.82
C THR A 5 -3.61 7.60 -7.17
N PHE A 6 -2.55 7.88 -7.92
CA PHE A 6 -2.61 8.61 -9.19
C PHE A 6 -1.88 7.85 -10.29
N ASP A 7 -2.49 7.82 -11.47
CA ASP A 7 -2.00 7.03 -12.60
C ASP A 7 -0.95 7.80 -13.41
N PHE A 8 0.28 7.28 -13.42
CA PHE A 8 1.39 7.84 -14.19
C PHE A 8 1.56 7.18 -15.56
N SER A 9 0.67 6.28 -15.98
CA SER A 9 0.75 5.57 -17.26
C SER A 9 0.89 6.50 -18.47
N ARG A 10 0.29 7.71 -18.41
CA ARG A 10 0.39 8.73 -19.46
C ARG A 10 1.75 9.41 -19.53
N VAL A 11 2.37 9.69 -18.37
CA VAL A 11 3.64 10.42 -18.27
C VAL A 11 4.86 9.48 -18.23
N ALA A 12 4.64 8.21 -17.93
CA ALA A 12 5.66 7.17 -17.80
C ALA A 12 5.13 5.82 -18.34
N PRO A 13 4.80 5.74 -19.63
CA PRO A 13 4.19 4.54 -20.21
C PRO A 13 5.09 3.31 -20.05
N GLY A 14 4.48 2.18 -19.68
CA GLY A 14 5.17 0.90 -19.46
C GLY A 14 6.01 0.82 -18.17
N ARG A 15 6.07 1.89 -17.37
CA ARG A 15 6.78 1.89 -16.08
C ARG A 15 5.81 1.62 -14.95
N ASN A 16 6.24 0.84 -13.96
CA ASN A 16 5.48 0.64 -12.73
C ASN A 16 5.67 1.84 -11.79
N LYS A 17 5.08 2.97 -12.18
CA LYS A 17 5.21 4.28 -11.53
C LYS A 17 3.84 4.82 -11.14
N TRP A 18 3.74 5.45 -9.98
CA TRP A 18 2.48 6.04 -9.50
C TRP A 18 2.72 7.20 -8.53
N GLY A 19 1.70 8.04 -8.39
CA GLY A 19 1.61 9.05 -7.34
C GLY A 19 0.75 8.57 -6.18
N ARG A 20 0.97 9.11 -4.99
CA ARG A 20 0.12 8.89 -3.82
C ARG A 20 0.04 10.15 -2.97
N VAL A 21 -1.16 10.51 -2.53
CA VAL A 21 -1.37 11.38 -1.37
C VAL A 21 -1.95 10.53 -0.25
N ARG A 22 -1.39 10.61 0.96
CA ARG A 22 -1.78 9.80 2.11
C ARG A 22 -1.91 10.69 3.33
N GLN A 23 -3.01 10.55 4.06
CA GLN A 23 -3.20 11.20 5.36
C GLN A 23 -3.32 10.13 6.45
N GLU A 24 -2.34 10.16 7.34
CA GLU A 24 -2.20 9.27 8.49
C GLU A 24 -2.20 10.12 9.76
N SER A 25 -3.35 10.16 10.46
CA SER A 25 -3.59 11.13 11.54
C SER A 25 -3.35 12.56 11.04
N GLU A 26 -2.50 13.33 11.74
CA GLU A 26 -2.14 14.71 11.41
C GLU A 26 -1.08 14.82 10.29
N LYS A 27 -0.41 13.72 9.93
CA LYS A 27 0.66 13.73 8.91
C LYS A 27 0.07 13.43 7.54
N ILE A 28 0.35 14.32 6.59
CA ILE A 28 -0.02 14.13 5.18
C ILE A 28 1.26 14.05 4.35
N THR A 29 1.40 12.99 3.56
CA THR A 29 2.52 12.83 2.64
C THR A 29 2.04 12.77 1.20
N MET A 30 2.83 13.39 0.31
CA MET A 30 2.71 13.29 -1.13
C MET A 30 3.95 12.59 -1.67
N THR A 31 3.75 11.54 -2.46
CA THR A 31 4.82 10.64 -2.89
C THR A 31 4.73 10.35 -4.38
N ILE A 32 5.88 10.21 -5.04
CA ILE A 32 6.01 9.50 -6.31
C ILE A 32 6.83 8.24 -6.06
N LYS A 33 6.28 7.08 -6.43
CA LYS A 33 6.93 5.78 -6.30
C LYS A 33 7.12 5.12 -7.66
N GLU A 34 8.16 4.30 -7.76
CA GLU A 34 8.42 3.48 -8.94
C GLU A 34 9.13 2.18 -8.54
N VAL A 35 8.59 1.04 -8.97
CA VAL A 35 9.29 -0.25 -8.86
C VAL A 35 10.27 -0.37 -10.03
N ARG A 36 11.57 -0.49 -9.72
CA ARG A 36 12.68 -0.55 -10.70
C ARG A 36 13.34 -1.93 -10.81
N GLY A 37 12.86 -2.92 -10.06
CA GLY A 37 13.40 -4.28 -9.99
C GLY A 37 12.54 -5.16 -9.07
N SER A 38 13.04 -6.34 -8.73
CA SER A 38 12.32 -7.36 -7.95
C SER A 38 12.91 -7.61 -6.55
N GLY A 39 14.01 -6.96 -6.20
CA GLY A 39 14.61 -7.02 -4.88
C GLY A 39 13.85 -6.18 -3.85
N ILE A 40 14.07 -6.49 -2.57
CA ILE A 40 13.42 -5.83 -1.42
C ILE A 40 13.64 -4.30 -1.39
N ASN A 41 14.73 -3.82 -2.00
CA ASN A 41 15.11 -2.40 -2.04
C ASN A 41 14.96 -1.75 -3.42
N ASP A 42 14.29 -2.40 -4.38
CA ASP A 42 14.20 -1.92 -5.76
C ASP A 42 13.05 -0.91 -6.00
N THR A 43 12.47 -0.37 -4.93
CA THR A 43 11.45 0.69 -4.99
C THR A 43 12.10 2.06 -4.85
N TYR A 44 12.05 2.85 -5.91
CA TYR A 44 12.37 4.28 -5.85
C TYR A 44 11.20 5.05 -5.25
N GLU A 45 11.51 5.97 -4.34
CA GLU A 45 10.53 6.81 -3.66
C GLU A 45 11.07 8.23 -3.49
N VAL A 46 10.24 9.22 -3.83
CA VAL A 46 10.41 10.61 -3.38
C VAL A 46 9.16 11.00 -2.64
N GLU A 47 9.32 11.35 -1.38
CA GLU A 47 8.23 11.72 -0.48
C GLU A 47 8.47 13.13 0.08
N LEU A 48 7.39 13.89 0.23
CA LEU A 48 7.38 15.16 0.93
C LEU A 48 6.15 15.26 1.84
N ILE A 49 6.27 16.05 2.91
CA ILE A 49 5.16 16.36 3.81
C ILE A 49 4.39 17.55 3.22
N VAL A 50 3.07 17.42 3.13
CA VAL A 50 2.16 18.49 2.72
C VAL A 50 1.24 18.84 3.88
N ASN A 51 0.59 20.01 3.79
CA ASN A 51 -0.27 20.54 4.84
C ASN A 51 -1.77 20.30 4.60
N ASP A 52 -2.17 19.85 3.40
CA ASP A 52 -3.56 19.61 3.05
C ASP A 52 -3.70 18.47 2.03
N PHE A 53 -4.61 17.53 2.29
CA PHE A 53 -4.83 16.32 1.48
C PHE A 53 -5.53 16.62 0.16
N ASP A 54 -6.52 17.51 0.19
CA ASP A 54 -7.35 17.83 -0.95
C ASP A 54 -6.59 18.75 -1.92
N VAL A 55 -5.83 19.73 -1.41
CA VAL A 55 -4.94 20.57 -2.22
C VAL A 55 -3.84 19.75 -2.89
N ALA A 56 -3.19 18.84 -2.15
CA ALA A 56 -2.16 17.97 -2.74
C ALA A 56 -2.74 17.01 -3.79
N THR A 57 -3.99 16.56 -3.61
CA THR A 57 -4.72 15.79 -4.61
C THR A 57 -4.99 16.61 -5.87
N SER A 58 -5.51 17.83 -5.71
CA SER A 58 -5.76 18.75 -6.82
C SER A 58 -4.47 19.16 -7.55
N PHE A 59 -3.32 19.15 -6.87
CA PHE A 59 -2.03 19.40 -7.51
C PHE A 59 -1.69 18.33 -8.56
N PHE A 60 -1.91 17.05 -8.28
CA PHE A 60 -1.73 15.98 -9.28
C PHE A 60 -2.71 16.14 -10.46
N GLU A 61 -3.98 16.43 -10.16
CA GLU A 61 -5.01 16.63 -11.18
C GLU A 61 -4.70 17.83 -12.09
N ALA A 62 -4.19 18.94 -11.53
CA ALA A 62 -3.73 20.10 -12.28
C ALA A 62 -2.50 19.81 -13.16
N CYS A 63 -1.78 18.73 -12.89
CA CYS A 63 -0.68 18.23 -13.71
C CYS A 63 -1.14 17.19 -14.76
N ASP A 64 -2.45 17.05 -14.99
CA ASP A 64 -3.08 16.05 -15.86
C ASP A 64 -2.78 14.59 -15.46
N ILE A 65 -2.51 14.35 -14.17
CA ILE A 65 -2.29 13.02 -13.60
C ILE A 65 -3.58 12.61 -12.86
N PRO A 66 -4.43 11.75 -13.46
CA PRO A 66 -5.74 11.45 -12.89
C PRO A 66 -5.63 10.56 -11.65
N ALA A 67 -6.57 10.76 -10.72
CA ALA A 67 -6.76 9.84 -9.61
C ALA A 67 -7.15 8.44 -10.13
N LYS A 68 -6.49 7.42 -9.61
CA LYS A 68 -6.73 6.01 -9.93
C LYS A 68 -7.67 5.35 -8.92
N ALA A 69 -7.40 5.53 -7.63
CA ALA A 69 -8.21 4.93 -6.57
C ALA A 69 -8.15 5.74 -5.28
N PHE A 70 -9.25 5.73 -4.52
CA PHE A 70 -9.32 6.17 -3.13
C PHE A 70 -9.41 4.96 -2.19
N GLN A 71 -8.60 4.94 -1.14
CA GLN A 71 -8.52 3.79 -0.25
C GLN A 71 -8.39 4.21 1.22
N GLU A 72 -8.94 3.40 2.11
CA GLU A 72 -8.78 3.50 3.56
C GLU A 72 -8.13 2.25 4.12
N ASN A 73 -7.37 2.44 5.19
CA ASN A 73 -6.93 1.36 6.08
C ASN A 73 -6.58 1.96 7.45
N MET A 74 -6.39 1.10 8.44
CA MET A 74 -5.79 1.45 9.73
C MET A 74 -4.44 0.74 9.82
N ARG A 75 -3.48 1.42 10.44
CA ARG A 75 -2.12 0.93 10.60
C ARG A 75 -1.63 1.32 11.98
N GLU A 76 -0.99 0.38 12.65
CA GLU A 76 -0.23 0.59 13.88
C GLU A 76 1.23 0.20 13.59
N VAL A 77 2.18 1.06 13.92
CA VAL A 77 3.59 0.91 13.53
C VAL A 77 4.47 0.73 14.76
N TRP A 78 5.31 -0.31 14.73
CA TRP A 78 6.32 -0.61 15.74
C TRP A 78 7.69 -0.70 15.08
N VAL A 79 8.71 -0.10 15.72
CA VAL A 79 10.09 -0.11 15.20
C VAL A 79 11.04 -0.64 16.26
N ARG A 80 11.87 -1.62 15.88
CA ARG A 80 12.95 -2.17 16.71
C ARG A 80 14.17 -2.43 15.84
N ASP A 81 15.31 -1.85 16.20
CA ASP A 81 16.61 -2.07 15.52
C ASP A 81 16.58 -1.91 13.99
N GLY A 82 15.78 -0.96 13.50
CA GLY A 82 15.63 -0.69 12.06
C GLY A 82 14.70 -1.67 11.33
N VAL A 83 13.98 -2.52 12.05
CA VAL A 83 12.87 -3.34 11.52
C VAL A 83 11.55 -2.68 11.88
N GLU A 84 10.69 -2.51 10.89
CA GLU A 84 9.31 -2.05 11.06
C GLU A 84 8.38 -3.27 11.07
N ALA A 85 7.56 -3.39 12.09
CA ALA A 85 6.43 -4.31 12.14
C ALA A 85 5.14 -3.50 12.23
N THR A 86 4.23 -3.72 11.29
CA THR A 86 2.95 -3.02 11.26
C THR A 86 1.79 -3.97 11.43
N ILE A 87 0.80 -3.58 12.23
CA ILE A 87 -0.50 -4.25 12.28
C ILE A 87 -1.40 -3.48 11.33
N ASP A 88 -1.70 -4.10 10.19
CA ASP A 88 -2.49 -3.51 9.12
C ASP A 88 -3.92 -4.06 9.17
N THR A 89 -4.90 -3.16 9.14
CA THR A 89 -6.31 -3.50 9.01
C THR A 89 -6.87 -2.84 7.77
N TRP A 90 -7.19 -3.68 6.78
CA TRP A 90 -7.76 -3.25 5.50
C TRP A 90 -9.26 -3.62 5.41
N PRO A 91 -10.08 -2.86 4.67
CA PRO A 91 -11.51 -3.10 4.58
C PRO A 91 -11.85 -4.52 4.13
N GLY A 92 -12.61 -5.26 4.94
CA GLY A 92 -13.05 -6.63 4.61
C GLY A 92 -12.01 -7.74 4.87
N LEU A 93 -10.82 -7.41 5.38
CA LEU A 93 -9.80 -8.38 5.78
C LEU A 93 -9.69 -8.47 7.30
N ASN A 94 -9.25 -9.62 7.80
CA ASN A 94 -8.74 -9.72 9.17
C ASN A 94 -7.41 -8.93 9.26
N PRO A 95 -7.10 -8.32 10.43
CA PRO A 95 -5.81 -7.67 10.62
C PRO A 95 -4.65 -8.65 10.38
N PHE A 96 -3.57 -8.16 9.80
CA PHE A 96 -2.36 -8.94 9.54
C PHE A 96 -1.11 -8.12 9.87
N VAL A 97 0.03 -8.81 10.00
CA VAL A 97 1.31 -8.17 10.27
C VAL A 97 2.13 -8.06 8.99
N GLU A 98 2.63 -6.87 8.69
CA GLU A 98 3.65 -6.61 7.67
C GLU A 98 4.99 -6.34 8.37
N ILE A 99 6.06 -6.99 7.93
CA ILE A 99 7.40 -6.86 8.51
C ILE A 99 8.35 -6.39 7.41
N GLU A 100 8.96 -5.22 7.59
CA GLU A 100 9.91 -4.63 6.66
C GLU A 100 11.27 -4.46 7.33
N GLY A 101 12.33 -4.88 6.65
CA GLY A 101 13.69 -4.80 7.16
C GLY A 101 14.73 -4.79 6.05
N ALA A 102 16.00 -4.57 6.40
CA ALA A 102 17.07 -4.36 5.44
C ALA A 102 17.34 -5.55 4.49
N ASN A 103 16.95 -6.77 4.89
CA ASN A 103 17.08 -7.99 4.09
C ASN A 103 16.17 -9.11 4.62
N GLU A 104 15.97 -10.15 3.81
CA GLU A 104 15.10 -11.30 4.12
C GLU A 104 15.51 -12.03 5.41
N LYS A 105 16.82 -12.16 5.68
CA LYS A 105 17.29 -12.86 6.89
C LYS A 105 16.74 -12.20 8.15
N ILE A 106 16.82 -10.87 8.23
CA ILE A 106 16.28 -10.10 9.35
C ILE A 106 14.75 -10.26 9.44
N VAL A 107 14.04 -10.21 8.32
CA VAL A 107 12.57 -10.39 8.30
C VAL A 107 12.18 -11.79 8.80
N ARG A 108 12.91 -12.84 8.40
CA ARG A 108 12.71 -14.22 8.89
C ARG A 108 12.92 -14.33 10.40
N GLU A 109 13.99 -13.74 10.92
CA GLU A 109 14.31 -13.73 12.35
C GLU A 109 13.18 -13.08 13.16
N ILE A 110 12.74 -11.88 12.78
CA ILE A 110 11.66 -11.16 13.46
C ILE A 110 10.32 -11.87 13.33
N SER A 111 10.02 -12.45 12.16
CA SER A 111 8.79 -13.24 11.97
C SER A 111 8.74 -14.41 12.96
N SER A 112 9.85 -15.13 13.11
CA SER A 112 9.94 -16.26 14.05
C SER A 112 9.82 -15.81 15.51
N GLU A 113 10.42 -14.68 15.89
CA GLU A 113 10.31 -14.14 17.25
C GLU A 113 8.87 -13.76 17.61
N LEU A 114 8.13 -13.20 16.66
CA LEU A 114 6.72 -12.85 16.81
C LEU A 114 5.78 -14.06 16.73
N GLY A 115 6.31 -15.27 16.51
CA GLY A 115 5.54 -16.51 16.43
C GLY A 115 4.84 -16.73 15.08
N PHE A 116 5.26 -16.03 14.02
CA PHE A 116 4.75 -16.23 12.67
C PHE A 116 5.55 -17.27 11.89
N ASP A 117 4.83 -18.04 11.08
CA ASP A 117 5.41 -18.97 10.11
C ASP A 117 5.74 -18.22 8.82
N PHE A 118 7.02 -17.99 8.57
CA PHE A 118 7.50 -17.24 7.40
C PHE A 118 7.10 -17.92 6.08
N GLU A 119 6.90 -19.24 6.05
CA GLU A 119 6.50 -19.93 4.83
C GLU A 119 5.05 -19.61 4.41
N LYS A 120 4.27 -18.97 5.29
CA LYS A 120 2.93 -18.45 4.98
C LYS A 120 2.93 -16.98 4.56
N ALA A 121 4.10 -16.34 4.53
CA ALA A 121 4.24 -14.95 4.16
C ALA A 121 3.70 -14.69 2.75
N VAL A 122 3.15 -13.50 2.55
CA VAL A 122 2.73 -13.00 1.24
C VAL A 122 3.70 -11.90 0.86
N PHE A 123 4.33 -12.03 -0.31
CA PHE A 123 5.25 -11.02 -0.84
C PHE A 123 4.56 -10.24 -1.95
N GLY A 124 4.44 -8.93 -1.75
CA GLY A 124 3.84 -8.01 -2.71
C GLY A 124 2.84 -7.07 -2.05
N SER A 125 1.91 -6.56 -2.85
CA SER A 125 0.95 -5.55 -2.42
C SER A 125 -0.36 -6.15 -1.89
N ILE A 126 -1.19 -5.29 -1.29
CA ILE A 126 -2.43 -5.66 -0.61
C ILE A 126 -3.42 -6.47 -1.47
N ASP A 127 -3.41 -6.28 -2.78
CA ASP A 127 -4.23 -7.03 -3.73
C ASP A 127 -3.98 -8.53 -3.68
N LEU A 128 -2.74 -8.97 -3.44
CA LEU A 128 -2.42 -10.39 -3.25
C LEU A 128 -2.98 -10.94 -1.93
N VAL A 129 -3.06 -10.10 -0.89
CA VAL A 129 -3.70 -10.48 0.38
C VAL A 129 -5.21 -10.61 0.19
N TYR A 130 -5.84 -9.67 -0.52
CA TYR A 130 -7.26 -9.79 -0.89
C TYR A 130 -7.55 -11.04 -1.72
N GLU A 131 -6.68 -11.37 -2.68
CA GLU A 131 -6.83 -12.57 -3.49
C GLU A 131 -6.72 -13.84 -2.64
N LYS A 132 -5.71 -13.92 -1.78
CA LYS A 132 -5.51 -15.05 -0.87
C LYS A 132 -6.67 -15.25 0.09
N GLU A 133 -7.14 -14.18 0.73
CA GLU A 133 -8.11 -14.26 1.83
C GLU A 133 -9.58 -14.27 1.34
N LEU A 134 -9.90 -13.55 0.25
CA LEU A 134 -11.27 -13.41 -0.25
C LEU A 134 -11.50 -14.10 -1.61
N GLY A 135 -10.45 -14.57 -2.29
CA GLY A 135 -10.54 -15.16 -3.62
C GLY A 135 -10.95 -14.18 -4.72
N ILE A 136 -10.76 -12.87 -4.49
CA ILE A 136 -11.00 -11.83 -5.51
C ILE A 136 -9.70 -11.65 -6.29
N PRO A 137 -9.69 -11.80 -7.63
CA PRO A 137 -8.45 -11.70 -8.40
C PRO A 137 -7.71 -10.39 -8.12
N ALA A 138 -6.39 -10.45 -7.93
CA ALA A 138 -5.58 -9.26 -7.63
C ALA A 138 -5.76 -8.15 -8.68
N GLU A 139 -5.86 -8.53 -9.96
CA GLU A 139 -6.14 -7.63 -11.08
C GLU A 139 -7.49 -6.90 -10.97
N THR A 140 -8.47 -7.50 -10.29
CA THR A 140 -9.76 -6.88 -10.02
C THR A 140 -9.61 -5.85 -8.90
N ILE A 141 -8.91 -6.19 -7.82
CA ILE A 141 -8.64 -5.30 -6.69
C ILE A 141 -7.90 -4.03 -7.14
N VAL A 142 -6.86 -4.18 -7.97
CA VAL A 142 -6.06 -3.05 -8.49
C VAL A 142 -6.87 -2.07 -9.36
N ARG A 143 -8.02 -2.52 -9.90
CA ARG A 143 -8.91 -1.71 -10.74
C ARG A 143 -10.07 -1.06 -9.96
N LEU A 144 -10.25 -1.41 -8.68
CA LEU A 144 -11.31 -0.80 -7.88
C LEU A 144 -11.01 0.70 -7.68
N PRO A 145 -11.96 1.58 -8.04
CA PRO A 145 -11.77 3.02 -7.84
C PRO A 145 -11.84 3.41 -6.36
N GLU A 146 -12.42 2.53 -5.53
CA GLU A 146 -12.64 2.78 -4.12
C GLU A 146 -12.50 1.48 -3.29
N ILE A 147 -11.80 1.58 -2.15
CA ILE A 147 -11.76 0.55 -1.09
C ILE A 147 -11.87 1.28 0.25
N THR A 148 -13.05 1.28 0.88
CA THR A 148 -13.29 1.98 2.15
C THR A 148 -13.88 1.05 3.19
N PHE A 149 -13.81 1.40 4.47
CA PHE A 149 -14.43 0.57 5.51
C PHE A 149 -15.96 0.47 5.35
N SER A 150 -16.58 1.49 4.75
CA SER A 150 -18.01 1.47 4.36
C SER A 150 -18.30 0.66 3.09
N ASN A 151 -17.32 0.54 2.19
CA ASN A 151 -17.44 -0.14 0.90
C ASN A 151 -16.26 -1.11 0.69
N PRO A 152 -16.17 -2.19 1.49
CA PRO A 152 -15.07 -3.14 1.39
C PRO A 152 -15.22 -4.01 0.13
N PRO A 153 -14.11 -4.52 -0.44
CA PRO A 153 -14.15 -5.56 -1.46
C PRO A 153 -14.94 -6.77 -0.96
N LYS A 154 -15.91 -7.20 -1.75
CA LYS A 154 -16.72 -8.39 -1.49
C LYS A 154 -16.60 -9.31 -2.68
N LYS A 155 -16.46 -10.60 -2.43
CA LYS A 155 -16.70 -11.60 -3.46
C LYS A 155 -18.16 -11.43 -3.88
N ASN A 156 -18.43 -11.08 -5.13
CA ASN A 156 -19.80 -11.10 -5.64
C ASN A 156 -20.37 -12.48 -5.32
N ALA A 157 -21.52 -12.53 -4.63
CA ALA A 157 -22.26 -13.77 -4.50
C ALA A 157 -22.58 -14.22 -5.93
N ALA A 158 -21.96 -15.31 -6.36
CA ALA A 158 -22.28 -15.97 -7.62
C ALA A 158 -23.72 -16.48 -7.59
#